data_AF-A0AAD6VMS0-F1
#
_entry.id   AF-A0AAD6VMS0-F1
#
_cell.length_a   1.000
_cell.length_b   1.000
_cell.length_c   1.000
_cell.angle_alpha   90.00
_cell.angle_beta   90.00
_cell.angle_gamma   90.00
#
_symmetry.space_group_name_H-M   'P 1'
#
loop_
_entity.id
_entity.type
_entity.pdbx_description
1 polymer ?
#
loop_
_entity_poly.entity_id
_entity_poly.type
_entity_poly.pdbx_seq_one_letter_code
_entity_poly.pdbx_strand_id
1 'polypeptide(L)'
;MRDSTYEWPHLSEPRLHATTTDVCVALQAALDETSAMDVHPRMVKVAASSSTVLVDALTSVPCAADIGAALATIPEFRSNVAARSERLLDGLRRAYLFGERGASPASRYLTKTRPVYEFVWLTLGIKMHGAENYNAFVNGMGVDEDTTGAHISVIHECGRPASLYAASDT
;
A
#
# COMPACT_ATOMS: atom_id res chain seq x y z
N MET A 1 -5.76 23.45 -33.43
CA MET A 1 -5.24 22.31 -34.22
C MET A 1 -3.73 22.26 -34.03
N ARG A 2 -3.27 21.53 -33.02
CA ARG A 2 -1.87 21.13 -32.80
C ARG A 2 -1.93 19.77 -32.11
N ASP A 3 -2.04 18.71 -32.92
CA ASP A 3 -1.65 17.37 -32.47
C ASP A 3 -0.12 17.35 -32.46
N SER A 4 0.46 17.48 -31.28
CA SER A 4 1.89 17.28 -31.05
C SER A 4 2.03 15.94 -30.34
N THR A 5 1.88 14.86 -31.09
CA THR A 5 2.34 13.53 -30.69
C THR A 5 3.85 13.60 -30.56
N TYR A 6 4.35 13.78 -29.33
CA TYR A 6 5.75 13.53 -28.98
C TYR A 6 5.98 12.01 -29.08
N GLU A 7 6.11 11.50 -30.31
CA GLU A 7 6.68 10.18 -30.53
C GLU A 7 8.17 10.31 -30.21
N TRP A 8 8.60 9.74 -29.08
CA TRP A 8 10.00 9.56 -28.76
C TRP A 8 10.56 8.47 -29.68
N PRO A 9 11.29 8.80 -30.77
CA PRO A 9 11.61 7.83 -31.82
C PRO A 9 12.66 6.79 -31.38
N HIS A 10 13.12 6.86 -30.14
CA HIS A 10 14.33 6.19 -29.66
C HIS A 10 14.11 5.22 -28.50
N LEU A 11 12.93 5.23 -27.87
CA LEU A 11 12.53 4.18 -26.92
C LEU A 11 11.60 3.22 -27.66
N SER A 12 12.17 2.14 -28.18
CA SER A 12 11.35 1.04 -28.68
C SER A 12 10.44 0.55 -27.56
N GLU A 13 9.20 0.19 -27.90
CA GLU A 13 8.20 -0.31 -26.95
C GLU A 13 8.73 -1.41 -26.01
N PRO A 14 9.56 -2.38 -26.47
CA PRO A 14 10.18 -3.36 -25.57
C PRO A 14 11.09 -2.76 -24.50
N ARG A 15 11.81 -1.66 -24.81
CA ARG A 15 12.69 -1.01 -23.84
C ARG A 15 11.91 -0.23 -22.81
N LEU A 16 10.86 0.49 -23.22
CA LEU A 16 9.97 1.16 -22.28
C LEU A 16 9.33 0.16 -21.31
N HIS A 17 8.90 -0.99 -21.82
CA HIS A 17 8.37 -2.07 -20.98
C HIS A 17 9.42 -2.62 -20.01
N ALA A 18 10.65 -2.89 -20.49
CA ALA A 18 11.75 -3.35 -19.65
C ALA A 18 12.07 -2.34 -18.53
N THR A 19 12.29 -1.06 -18.87
CA THR A 19 12.56 0.00 -17.90
C THR A 19 11.41 0.17 -16.91
N THR A 20 10.16 0.08 -17.36
CA THR A 20 8.99 0.13 -16.46
C THR A 20 9.01 -1.03 -15.47
N THR A 21 9.35 -2.23 -15.94
CA THR A 21 9.48 -3.43 -15.10
C THR A 21 10.57 -3.24 -14.05
N ASP A 22 11.74 -2.76 -14.47
CA ASP A 22 12.89 -2.54 -13.57
C ASP A 22 12.58 -1.47 -12.51
N VAL A 23 11.91 -0.38 -12.91
CA VAL A 23 11.44 0.65 -11.99
C VAL A 23 10.43 0.06 -10.99
N CYS A 24 9.45 -0.71 -11.44
CA CYS A 24 8.48 -1.37 -10.56
C CYS A 24 9.15 -2.30 -9.55
N VAL A 25 10.14 -3.09 -9.98
CA VAL A 25 10.92 -3.97 -9.08
C VAL A 25 11.66 -3.15 -8.03
N ALA A 26 12.34 -2.07 -8.43
CA ALA A 26 13.07 -1.20 -7.50
C ALA A 26 12.14 -0.49 -6.51
N LEU A 27 10.96 -0.04 -6.96
CA LEU A 27 9.95 0.58 -6.11
C LEU A 27 9.37 -0.44 -5.11
N GLN A 28 9.07 -1.66 -5.55
CA GLN A 28 8.52 -2.73 -4.72
C GLN A 28 9.52 -3.16 -3.63
N ALA A 29 10.78 -3.40 -3.99
CA ALA A 29 11.81 -3.76 -3.01
C ALA A 29 11.98 -2.65 -1.95
N ALA A 30 12.05 -1.40 -2.38
CA ALA A 30 12.13 -0.26 -1.46
C ALA A 30 10.88 -0.14 -0.59
N LEU A 31 9.69 -0.46 -1.12
CA LEU A 31 8.44 -0.43 -0.36
C LEU A 31 8.46 -1.47 0.77
N ASP A 32 8.98 -2.66 0.51
CA ASP A 32 9.06 -3.76 1.48
C ASP A 32 10.09 -3.46 2.59
N GLU A 33 11.27 -2.93 2.22
CA GLU A 33 12.34 -2.56 3.15
C GLU A 33 11.99 -1.38 4.08
N THR A 34 11.03 -0.54 3.68
CA THR A 34 10.68 0.70 4.40
C THR A 34 9.38 0.59 5.19
N SER A 35 8.92 -0.63 5.48
CA SER A 35 7.64 -0.91 6.15
C SER A 35 7.44 -0.23 7.52
N ALA A 36 8.52 0.04 8.25
CA ALA A 36 8.51 0.72 9.55
C ALA A 36 8.52 2.26 9.49
N MET A 37 8.63 2.85 8.29
CA MET A 37 8.67 4.30 8.13
C MET A 37 7.27 4.92 8.05
N ASP A 38 7.15 6.16 8.52
CA ASP A 38 5.95 6.98 8.30
C ASP A 38 5.66 7.17 6.81
N VAL A 39 4.38 7.28 6.45
CA VAL A 39 3.92 7.21 5.05
C VAL A 39 4.65 8.20 4.15
N HIS A 40 4.70 9.47 4.54
CA HIS A 40 5.28 10.51 3.71
C HIS A 40 6.79 10.27 3.43
N PRO A 41 7.68 10.18 4.46
CA PRO A 41 9.09 9.90 4.21
C PRO A 41 9.32 8.53 3.57
N ARG A 42 8.44 7.55 3.82
CA ARG A 42 8.46 6.24 3.15
C ARG A 42 8.27 6.37 1.64
N MET A 43 7.22 7.06 1.19
CA MET A 43 6.94 7.19 -0.25
C MET A 43 7.99 8.03 -0.98
N VAL A 44 8.58 9.02 -0.31
CA VAL A 44 9.73 9.77 -0.85
C VAL A 44 10.95 8.86 -1.05
N LYS A 45 11.25 8.00 -0.08
CA LYS A 45 12.36 7.03 -0.18
C LYS A 45 12.09 5.96 -1.24
N VAL A 46 10.86 5.45 -1.31
CA VAL A 46 10.43 4.51 -2.37
C VAL A 46 10.60 5.14 -3.74
N ALA A 47 10.05 6.34 -3.98
CA ALA A 47 10.19 7.01 -5.27
C ALA A 47 11.67 7.26 -5.64
N ALA A 48 12.53 7.55 -4.65
CA ALA A 48 13.95 7.74 -4.88
C ALA A 48 14.68 6.50 -5.42
N SER A 49 14.22 5.28 -5.12
CA SER A 49 14.86 4.04 -5.61
C SER A 49 14.79 3.88 -7.13
N SER A 50 13.85 4.55 -7.79
CA SER A 50 13.75 4.57 -9.26
C SER A 50 14.85 5.37 -9.95
N SER A 51 15.56 6.26 -9.24
CA SER A 51 16.46 7.24 -9.86
C SER A 51 17.59 6.56 -10.63
N THR A 52 18.27 5.58 -10.03
CA THR A 52 19.38 4.88 -10.66
C THR A 52 18.93 4.13 -11.91
N VAL A 53 17.80 3.42 -11.82
CA VAL A 53 17.22 2.68 -12.96
C VAL A 53 16.90 3.62 -14.13
N LEU A 54 16.32 4.78 -13.84
CA LEU A 54 15.99 5.78 -14.87
C LEU A 54 17.24 6.41 -15.48
N VAL A 55 18.25 6.73 -14.66
CA VAL A 55 19.53 7.28 -15.16
C VAL A 55 20.23 6.26 -16.06
N ASP A 56 20.31 4.99 -15.63
CA ASP A 56 20.93 3.92 -16.42
C ASP A 56 20.18 3.71 -17.75
N ALA A 57 18.84 3.68 -17.71
CA ALA A 57 18.03 3.53 -18.91
C ALA A 57 18.24 4.70 -19.90
N LEU A 58 18.22 5.94 -19.43
CA LEU A 58 18.38 7.14 -20.26
C LEU A 58 19.80 7.31 -20.80
N THR A 59 20.82 6.89 -20.04
CA THR A 59 22.23 7.00 -20.47
C THR A 59 22.72 5.81 -21.29
N SER A 60 21.99 4.69 -21.28
CA SER A 60 22.31 3.51 -22.12
C SER A 60 22.13 3.73 -23.63
N VAL A 61 21.56 4.85 -24.07
CA VAL A 61 21.35 5.19 -25.49
C VAL A 61 22.47 6.13 -25.96
N PRO A 62 23.42 5.65 -26.79
CA PRO A 62 24.33 6.56 -27.46
C PRO A 62 23.50 7.38 -28.46
N CYS A 63 23.52 8.71 -28.34
CA CYS A 63 22.90 9.67 -29.28
C CYS A 63 21.41 10.02 -29.06
N ALA A 64 20.94 10.16 -27.81
CA ALA A 64 19.74 10.95 -27.57
C ALA A 64 20.12 12.44 -27.50
N ALA A 65 19.76 13.20 -28.54
CA ALA A 65 19.57 14.64 -28.35
C ALA A 65 18.57 14.80 -27.18
N ASP A 66 18.85 15.71 -26.25
CA ASP A 66 18.00 16.02 -25.10
C ASP A 66 18.06 15.10 -23.86
N ILE A 67 19.11 14.28 -23.68
CA ILE A 67 19.33 13.52 -22.41
C ILE A 67 19.29 14.45 -21.19
N GLY A 68 19.90 15.65 -21.28
CA GLY A 68 19.89 16.60 -20.17
C GLY A 68 18.48 17.04 -19.78
N ALA A 69 17.59 17.23 -20.75
CA ALA A 69 16.19 17.56 -20.50
C ALA A 69 15.45 16.38 -19.86
N ALA A 70 15.68 15.15 -20.34
CA ALA A 70 15.08 13.94 -19.77
C ALA A 70 15.57 13.66 -18.33
N LEU A 71 16.85 13.86 -18.03
CA LEU A 71 17.38 13.72 -16.67
C LEU A 71 16.80 14.78 -15.73
N ALA A 72 16.56 16.00 -16.24
CA ALA A 72 15.94 17.08 -15.47
C ALA A 72 14.49 16.78 -15.04
N THR A 73 13.78 15.84 -15.68
CA THR A 73 12.42 15.44 -15.27
C THR A 73 12.38 14.38 -14.17
N ILE A 74 13.51 13.75 -13.81
CA ILE A 74 13.54 12.70 -12.77
C ILE A 74 13.05 13.20 -11.40
N PRO A 75 13.45 14.39 -10.89
CA PRO A 75 12.92 14.91 -9.63
C PRO A 75 11.40 15.08 -9.63
N GLU A 76 10.83 15.57 -10.74
CA GLU A 76 9.38 15.71 -10.90
C GLU A 76 8.67 14.35 -10.92
N PHE A 77 9.20 13.38 -11.67
CA PHE A 77 8.71 12.01 -11.67
C PHE A 77 8.66 11.43 -10.25
N ARG A 78 9.75 11.59 -9.48
CA ARG A 78 9.82 11.11 -8.09
C ARG A 78 8.80 11.78 -7.19
N SER A 79 8.64 13.10 -7.29
CA SER A 79 7.65 13.86 -6.53
C SER A 79 6.23 13.36 -6.83
N ASN A 80 5.92 13.17 -8.11
CA ASN A 80 4.61 12.67 -8.55
C ASN A 80 4.33 11.24 -8.07
N VAL A 81 5.31 10.34 -8.16
CA VAL A 81 5.19 8.96 -7.67
C VAL A 81 5.00 8.94 -6.16
N ALA A 82 5.78 9.72 -5.41
CA ALA A 82 5.66 9.80 -3.96
C ALA A 82 4.28 10.31 -3.53
N ALA A 83 3.84 11.46 -4.07
CA ALA A 83 2.57 12.08 -3.71
C ALA A 83 1.35 11.22 -4.11
N ARG A 84 1.42 10.51 -5.25
CA ARG A 84 0.33 9.62 -5.67
C ARG A 84 0.28 8.36 -4.82
N SER A 85 1.42 7.76 -4.52
CA SER A 85 1.52 6.56 -3.68
C SER A 85 1.11 6.84 -2.24
N GLU A 86 1.47 8.01 -1.71
CA GLU A 86 1.05 8.48 -0.38
C GLU A 86 -0.47 8.57 -0.29
N ARG A 87 -1.11 9.31 -1.21
CA ARG A 87 -2.58 9.43 -1.24
C ARG A 87 -3.28 8.09 -1.41
N LEU A 88 -2.72 7.20 -2.23
CA LEU A 88 -3.28 5.88 -2.43
C LEU A 88 -3.19 5.04 -1.15
N LEU A 89 -2.03 5.01 -0.50
CA LEU A 89 -1.82 4.25 0.72
C LEU A 89 -2.68 4.78 1.88
N ASP A 90 -2.78 6.10 2.03
CA ASP A 90 -3.64 6.73 3.02
C ASP A 90 -5.12 6.39 2.78
N GLY A 91 -5.60 6.55 1.54
CA GLY A 91 -6.97 6.19 1.17
C GLY A 91 -7.29 4.71 1.40
N LEU A 92 -6.34 3.81 1.10
CA LEU A 92 -6.48 2.38 1.38
C LEU A 92 -6.57 2.08 2.88
N ARG A 93 -5.75 2.74 3.70
CA ARG A 93 -5.78 2.60 5.17
C ARG A 93 -7.10 3.08 5.74
N ARG A 94 -7.56 4.25 5.31
CA ARG A 94 -8.86 4.79 5.71
C ARG A 94 -9.99 3.82 5.34
N ALA A 95 -10.05 3.38 4.08
CA ALA A 95 -11.08 2.45 3.63
C ALA A 95 -11.07 1.11 4.40
N TYR A 96 -9.89 0.66 4.83
CA TYR A 96 -9.73 -0.54 5.65
C TYR A 96 -10.22 -0.33 7.09
N LEU A 97 -9.77 0.74 7.75
CA LEU A 97 -10.09 1.02 9.16
C LEU A 97 -11.56 1.34 9.39
N PHE A 98 -12.18 2.08 8.47
CA PHE A 98 -13.58 2.52 8.61
C PHE A 98 -14.60 1.58 7.95
N GLY A 99 -14.17 0.38 7.54
CA GLY A 99 -15.07 -0.68 7.07
C GLY A 99 -15.62 -0.50 5.64
N GLU A 100 -15.10 0.44 4.85
CA GLU A 100 -15.48 0.60 3.43
C GLU A 100 -15.13 -0.65 2.59
N ARG A 101 -14.21 -1.48 3.09
CA ARG A 101 -13.84 -2.78 2.49
C ARG A 101 -14.69 -3.96 2.99
N GLY A 102 -15.73 -3.70 3.77
CA GLY A 102 -16.57 -4.71 4.42
C GLY A 102 -16.07 -5.11 5.80
N ALA A 103 -16.87 -5.90 6.53
CA ALA A 103 -16.56 -6.33 7.89
C ALA A 103 -15.39 -7.35 7.97
N SER A 104 -15.16 -8.12 6.90
CA SER A 104 -14.11 -9.15 6.82
C SER A 104 -13.29 -9.04 5.52
N PRO A 105 -12.53 -7.95 5.32
CA PRO A 105 -11.89 -7.65 4.04
C PRO A 105 -10.86 -8.68 3.57
N ALA A 106 -10.25 -9.43 4.50
CA ALA A 106 -9.26 -10.46 4.16
C ALA A 106 -9.88 -11.82 3.78
N SER A 107 -11.17 -12.05 4.01
CA SER A 107 -11.82 -13.36 3.84
C SER A 107 -11.55 -14.00 2.48
N ARG A 108 -11.59 -13.22 1.40
CA ARG A 108 -11.37 -13.70 0.03
C ARG A 108 -9.95 -14.18 -0.26
N TYR A 109 -8.99 -13.81 0.58
CA TYR A 109 -7.58 -14.18 0.46
C TYR A 109 -7.20 -15.32 1.40
N LEU A 110 -8.09 -15.70 2.33
CA LEU A 110 -7.86 -16.75 3.31
C LEU A 110 -8.50 -18.05 2.86
N THR A 111 -7.78 -19.16 3.08
CA THR A 111 -8.27 -20.50 2.80
C THR A 111 -8.65 -21.19 4.10
N LYS A 112 -7.79 -22.05 4.65
CA LYS A 112 -8.06 -22.86 5.85
C LYS A 112 -8.27 -22.04 7.13
N THR A 113 -7.76 -20.80 7.17
CA THR A 113 -7.88 -19.89 8.32
C THR A 113 -9.08 -18.95 8.23
N ARG A 114 -9.83 -18.99 7.11
CA ARG A 114 -11.00 -18.12 6.90
C ARG A 114 -12.06 -18.27 8.01
N PRO A 115 -12.46 -19.49 8.45
CA PRO A 115 -13.51 -19.61 9.47
C PRO A 115 -13.15 -18.96 10.80
N VAL A 116 -11.90 -19.11 11.25
CA VAL A 116 -11.41 -18.48 12.50
C VAL A 116 -11.38 -16.96 12.35
N TYR A 117 -10.89 -16.46 11.21
CA TYR A 117 -10.91 -15.04 10.91
C TYR A 117 -12.34 -14.50 10.94
N GLU A 118 -13.25 -15.08 10.16
CA GLU A 118 -14.65 -14.64 10.09
C GLU A 118 -15.38 -14.74 11.43
N PHE A 119 -15.08 -15.75 12.25
CA PHE A 119 -15.64 -15.83 13.61
C PHE A 119 -15.27 -14.60 14.44
N VAL A 120 -14.00 -14.18 14.45
CA VAL A 120 -13.55 -13.00 15.21
C VAL A 120 -14.19 -11.71 14.67
N TRP A 121 -14.21 -11.53 13.35
CA TRP A 121 -14.65 -10.27 12.74
C TRP A 121 -16.18 -10.15 12.61
N LEU A 122 -16.86 -11.23 12.24
CA LEU A 122 -18.30 -11.25 11.98
C LEU A 122 -19.09 -11.70 13.20
N THR A 123 -18.66 -12.78 13.87
CA THR A 123 -19.41 -13.35 15.00
C THR A 123 -19.16 -12.60 16.30
N LEU A 124 -17.90 -12.29 16.62
CA LEU A 124 -17.57 -11.51 17.82
C LEU A 124 -17.74 -10.00 17.62
N GLY A 125 -17.88 -9.54 16.36
CA GLY A 125 -18.07 -8.13 16.03
C GLY A 125 -16.89 -7.23 16.37
N ILE A 126 -15.69 -7.81 16.49
CA ILE A 126 -14.47 -7.05 16.80
C ILE A 126 -14.10 -6.22 15.57
N LYS A 127 -13.91 -4.90 15.76
CA LYS A 127 -13.61 -3.93 14.69
C LYS A 127 -12.11 -3.80 14.42
N MET A 128 -11.78 -3.15 13.31
CA MET A 128 -10.39 -2.94 12.89
C MET A 128 -9.70 -1.96 13.82
N HIS A 129 -8.59 -2.39 14.41
CA HIS A 129 -7.84 -1.55 15.34
C HIS A 129 -6.98 -0.51 14.64
N GLY A 130 -6.99 0.72 15.18
CA GLY A 130 -6.10 1.79 14.75
C GLY A 130 -6.80 3.03 14.18
N ALA A 131 -8.14 3.10 14.26
CA ALA A 131 -8.89 4.27 13.82
C ALA A 131 -8.55 5.52 14.67
N GLU A 132 -8.37 5.35 15.99
CA GLU A 132 -7.92 6.42 16.89
C GLU A 132 -6.55 6.97 16.49
N ASN A 133 -5.59 6.08 16.23
CA ASN A 133 -4.24 6.46 15.83
C ASN A 133 -4.25 7.19 14.48
N TYR A 134 -5.08 6.73 13.54
CA TYR A 134 -5.27 7.39 12.26
C TYR A 134 -5.80 8.83 12.42
N ASN A 135 -6.75 9.02 13.35
CA ASN A 135 -7.31 10.32 13.67
C ASN A 135 -6.41 11.14 14.64
N ALA A 136 -5.23 10.65 15.04
CA ALA A 136 -4.36 11.31 16.01
C ALA A 136 -5.06 11.62 17.36
N PHE A 137 -5.95 10.72 17.81
CA PHE A 137 -6.60 10.79 19.12
C PHE A 137 -7.37 12.10 19.39
N VAL A 138 -8.11 12.62 18.39
CA VAL A 138 -8.79 13.93 18.51
C VAL A 138 -9.70 14.06 19.74
N ASN A 139 -10.30 12.95 20.19
CA ASN A 139 -11.21 12.90 21.33
C ASN A 139 -10.55 12.38 22.62
N GLY A 140 -9.24 12.11 22.60
CA GLY A 140 -8.50 11.45 23.68
C GLY A 140 -8.20 9.98 23.38
N MET A 141 -7.33 9.39 24.21
CA MET A 141 -6.89 7.99 24.06
C MET A 141 -7.93 7.03 24.66
N GLY A 142 -8.39 6.04 23.89
CA GLY A 142 -9.37 5.03 24.33
C GLY A 142 -10.80 5.56 24.48
N VAL A 143 -11.17 6.55 23.66
CA VAL A 143 -12.50 7.19 23.66
C VAL A 143 -13.32 6.76 22.44
N ASP A 144 -12.70 6.69 21.26
CA ASP A 144 -13.37 6.33 20.02
C ASP A 144 -13.28 4.82 19.73
N GLU A 145 -12.33 4.12 20.37
CA GLU A 145 -12.12 2.69 20.18
C GLU A 145 -11.93 1.94 21.51
N ASP A 146 -12.49 0.73 21.58
CA ASP A 146 -12.25 -0.18 22.69
C ASP A 146 -10.76 -0.55 22.77
N THR A 147 -10.27 -0.72 23.99
CA THR A 147 -8.87 -1.11 24.20
C THR A 147 -8.60 -2.49 23.60
N THR A 148 -7.36 -2.71 23.13
CA THR A 148 -6.93 -4.03 22.66
C THR A 148 -7.17 -5.12 23.71
N GLY A 149 -7.01 -4.79 25.00
CA GLY A 149 -7.29 -5.70 26.11
C GLY A 149 -8.76 -6.14 26.18
N ALA A 150 -9.70 -5.23 25.96
CA ALA A 150 -11.14 -5.54 25.94
C ALA A 150 -11.48 -6.54 24.83
N HIS A 151 -10.95 -6.34 23.62
CA HIS A 151 -11.13 -7.29 22.52
C HIS A 151 -10.51 -8.67 22.81
N ILE A 152 -9.33 -8.71 23.43
CA ILE A 152 -8.69 -9.98 23.82
C ILE A 152 -9.53 -10.72 24.87
N SER A 153 -10.11 -10.01 25.84
CA SER A 153 -11.02 -10.59 26.84
C SER A 153 -12.23 -11.25 26.18
N VAL A 154 -12.86 -10.61 25.19
CA VAL A 154 -13.99 -11.19 24.43
C VAL A 154 -13.57 -12.49 23.75
N ILE A 155 -12.43 -12.50 23.04
CA ILE A 155 -11.93 -13.71 22.37
C ILE A 155 -11.67 -14.83 23.39
N HIS A 156 -11.05 -14.50 24.53
CA HIS A 156 -10.75 -15.47 25.59
C HIS A 156 -12.03 -16.09 26.19
N GLU A 157 -13.06 -15.28 26.41
CA GLU A 157 -14.35 -15.74 26.95
C GLU A 157 -15.12 -16.63 25.98
N CYS A 158 -15.03 -16.35 24.68
CA CYS A 158 -15.61 -17.17 23.60
C CYS A 158 -14.85 -18.50 23.35
N GLY A 159 -13.67 -18.66 23.95
CA GLY A 159 -12.87 -19.90 23.89
C GLY A 159 -13.40 -21.06 24.72
N ARG A 160 -14.54 -20.91 25.42
CA ARG A 160 -15.20 -22.04 26.09
C ARG A 160 -15.81 -22.97 25.03
N PRO A 161 -15.62 -24.30 25.15
CA PRO A 161 -15.57 -25.22 24.02
C PRO A 161 -16.80 -25.31 23.10
N ALA A 162 -17.96 -24.77 23.45
CA ALA A 162 -19.17 -24.95 22.63
C ALA A 162 -19.21 -24.12 21.32
N SER A 163 -18.55 -22.96 21.23
CA SER A 163 -18.71 -22.04 20.08
C SER A 163 -17.64 -22.17 18.99
N LEU A 164 -16.43 -22.65 19.30
CA LEU A 164 -15.33 -22.75 18.32
C LEU A 164 -15.45 -23.97 17.40
N TYR A 165 -15.96 -25.12 17.90
CA TYR A 165 -16.17 -26.32 17.07
C TYR A 165 -17.33 -26.15 16.08
N ALA A 166 -18.29 -25.27 16.35
CA ALA A 166 -19.39 -24.99 15.42
C ALA A 166 -18.92 -24.26 14.14
N ALA A 167 -17.79 -23.54 14.19
CA ALA A 167 -17.24 -22.81 13.04
C ALA A 167 -16.40 -23.67 12.09
N SER A 168 -16.04 -24.91 12.46
CA SER A 168 -15.31 -25.84 11.60
C SER A 168 -16.20 -26.74 10.74
N ASP A 169 -17.51 -26.73 10.99
CA ASP A 169 -18.49 -27.64 10.37
C ASP A 169 -19.34 -26.99 9.25
N THR A 170 -18.96 -25.79 8.79
CA THR A 170 -19.58 -25.07 7.66
C THR A 170 -18.56 -24.71 6.59
#